data_AF-A0A836CLH1-F1
#
_entry.id   AF-A0A836CLH1-F1
#
_cell.length_a   1.000
_cell.length_b   1.000
_cell.length_c   1.000
_cell.angle_alpha   90.00
_cell.angle_beta   90.00
_cell.angle_gamma   90.00
#
_symmetry.space_group_name_H-M   'P 1'
#
loop_
_entity.id
_entity.type
_entity.pdbx_description
1 polymer ?
#
loop_
_entity_poly.entity_id
_entity_poly.type
_entity_poly.pdbx_seq_one_letter_code
_entity_poly.pdbx_strand_id
1 'polypeptide(L)'
;MPGKTWGEDLQLYAAAKSQLPWNPESVPPVTYVNTYDVSRKARELDPVLGKYRDADKEAAQARKEIAKCQQLLQAGMTKQAKTQQQFDILTNASLSRAPAQQTHDDYRRQRKEPDSRTPYNIISNTEKAPGSRSAQQQSRRPNNDRTENQRAKPSRAHAIQRDFNVLSNCYVANHSARTRSEQEAALTAAKAAYARTHDFNALEGRYYDANKESAYQAAVSSLKPAQGLAQARRLPRSVVYSEGQLYDIISKKPKDPVRESEMDSVPDPGLSKRAAGRAFLERSLERRRAKEAAATAAALNRVSYKREVEASGKGFDPLTNEGYAGRCARALPRGRNRTPRKAFETLHAEAAEMKPSGAAVGGTGSGDRRRGHGGHGDSGGGGVAGDTAAATSRSAHGKIVEGGWGVVEVR
;
A
#
# COMPACT_ATOMS: atom_id res chain seq x y z
N MET A 1 44.93 20.38 11.15
CA MET A 1 46.20 21.13 11.06
C MET A 1 47.30 20.16 11.44
N PRO A 2 48.28 19.88 10.56
CA PRO A 2 49.46 19.12 10.95
C PRO A 2 50.27 19.94 11.97
N GLY A 3 50.81 19.28 13.00
CA GLY A 3 51.72 19.85 13.97
C GLY A 3 53.01 20.31 13.30
N LYS A 4 53.67 21.32 13.86
CA LYS A 4 54.93 21.86 13.29
C LYS A 4 56.10 20.91 13.55
N THR A 5 55.95 20.02 14.52
CA THR A 5 56.93 18.99 14.86
C THR A 5 56.25 17.63 15.02
N TRP A 6 57.02 16.56 14.82
CA TRP A 6 56.52 15.19 15.00
C TRP A 6 56.01 14.93 16.44
N GLY A 7 56.60 15.58 17.45
CA GLY A 7 56.12 15.52 18.83
C GLY A 7 54.74 16.15 19.01
N GLU A 8 54.49 17.30 18.37
CA GLU A 8 53.16 17.92 18.35
C GLU A 8 52.14 17.05 17.60
N ASP A 9 52.53 16.41 16.50
CA ASP A 9 51.65 15.49 15.77
C ASP A 9 51.24 14.28 16.63
N LEU A 10 52.16 13.73 17.42
CA LEU A 10 51.85 12.65 18.36
C LEU A 10 50.91 13.11 19.48
N GLN A 11 51.10 14.33 19.99
CA GLN A 11 50.22 14.92 21.00
C GLN A 11 48.83 15.23 20.45
N LEU A 12 48.75 15.77 19.23
CA LEU A 12 47.49 16.01 18.51
C LEU A 12 46.78 14.69 18.20
N TYR A 13 47.51 13.65 17.82
CA TYR A 13 46.96 12.31 17.59
C TYR A 13 46.42 11.69 18.89
N ALA A 14 47.13 11.82 20.00
CA ALA A 14 46.68 11.36 21.31
C ALA A 14 45.43 12.14 21.78
N ALA A 15 45.43 13.46 21.62
CA ALA A 15 44.29 14.32 21.95
C ALA A 15 43.07 13.99 21.09
N ALA A 16 43.24 13.80 19.78
CA ALA A 16 42.16 13.42 18.87
C ALA A 16 41.59 12.02 19.18
N LYS A 17 42.40 11.09 19.69
CA LYS A 17 41.93 9.79 20.18
C LYS A 17 41.19 9.87 21.52
N SER A 18 41.49 10.87 22.33
CA SER A 18 40.84 11.06 23.63
C SER A 18 39.46 11.71 23.54
N GLN A 19 39.20 12.48 22.48
CA GLN A 19 37.91 13.13 22.26
C GLN A 19 36.95 12.19 21.51
N LEU A 20 35.75 11.99 22.07
CA LEU A 20 34.71 11.22 21.38
C LEU A 20 34.29 11.96 20.09
N PRO A 21 34.07 11.25 18.97
CA PRO A 21 33.69 11.87 17.70
C PRO A 21 32.25 12.39 17.66
N TRP A 22 31.49 12.24 18.74
CA TRP A 22 30.14 12.81 18.91
C TRP A 22 30.03 13.53 20.25
N ASN A 23 29.21 14.59 20.31
CA ASN A 23 28.93 15.30 21.54
C ASN A 23 28.11 14.39 22.48
N PRO A 24 28.61 14.01 23.67
CA PRO A 24 27.87 13.15 24.59
C PRO A 24 26.54 13.75 25.05
N GLU A 25 26.40 15.09 25.06
CA GLU A 25 25.17 15.78 25.46
C GLU A 25 24.06 15.70 24.40
N SER A 26 24.40 15.41 23.15
CA SER A 26 23.43 15.27 22.05
C SER A 26 22.71 13.93 22.04
N VAL A 27 23.22 12.94 22.78
CA VAL A 27 22.62 11.60 22.87
C VAL A 27 21.73 11.58 24.10
N PRO A 28 20.40 11.42 23.96
CA PRO A 28 19.54 11.30 25.12
C PRO A 28 19.98 10.10 25.96
N PRO A 29 19.96 10.20 27.31
CA PRO A 29 20.40 9.11 28.17
C PRO A 29 19.60 7.85 27.88
N VAL A 30 20.30 6.71 27.78
CA VAL A 30 19.66 5.42 27.53
C VAL A 30 18.79 5.09 28.73
N THR A 31 17.47 5.07 28.52
CA THR A 31 16.52 4.64 29.54
C THR A 31 16.59 3.13 29.67
N TYR A 32 17.22 2.64 30.74
CA TYR A 32 17.19 1.22 31.08
C TYR A 32 15.78 0.86 31.56
N VAL A 33 15.08 0.05 30.77
CA VAL A 33 13.77 -0.46 31.15
C VAL A 33 13.99 -1.64 32.10
N ASN A 34 13.58 -1.49 33.36
CA ASN A 34 13.70 -2.58 34.32
C ASN A 34 12.63 -3.64 34.08
N THR A 35 12.93 -4.88 34.48
CA THR A 35 11.98 -6.01 34.46
C THR A 35 10.68 -5.66 35.20
N TYR A 36 10.78 -4.84 36.25
CA TYR A 36 9.66 -4.27 36.98
C TYR A 36 8.72 -3.46 36.08
N ASP A 37 9.24 -2.55 35.25
CA ASP A 37 8.45 -1.70 34.35
C ASP A 37 7.79 -2.52 33.24
N VAL A 38 8.50 -3.51 32.71
CA VAL A 38 7.96 -4.46 31.72
C VAL A 38 6.82 -5.27 32.33
N SER A 39 6.97 -5.74 33.56
CA SER A 39 5.94 -6.53 34.25
C SER A 39 4.68 -5.73 34.57
N ARG A 40 4.80 -4.43 34.87
CA ARG A 40 3.65 -3.54 35.08
C ARG A 40 2.93 -3.21 33.78
N LYS A 41 3.67 -2.92 32.71
CA LYS A 41 3.09 -2.73 31.36
C LYS A 41 2.36 -3.99 30.88
N ALA A 42 2.93 -5.17 31.15
CA ALA A 42 2.30 -6.45 30.85
C ALA A 42 1.01 -6.71 31.68
N ARG A 43 0.84 -6.03 32.83
CA ARG A 43 -0.36 -6.12 33.69
C ARG A 43 -1.39 -5.01 33.42
N GLU A 44 -1.19 -4.15 32.41
CA GLU A 44 -2.16 -3.10 32.06
C GLU A 44 -3.47 -3.67 31.51
N LEU A 45 -3.41 -4.84 30.88
CA LEU A 45 -4.56 -5.56 30.36
C LEU A 45 -4.89 -6.73 31.29
N ASP A 46 -6.16 -6.88 31.63
CA ASP A 46 -6.67 -8.08 32.28
C ASP A 46 -6.93 -9.16 31.20
N PRO A 47 -6.14 -10.25 31.17
CA PRO A 47 -6.27 -11.25 30.12
C PRO A 47 -7.54 -12.09 30.22
N VAL A 48 -8.19 -12.13 31.39
CA VAL A 48 -9.43 -12.90 31.58
C VAL A 48 -10.62 -12.10 31.12
N LEU A 49 -10.66 -10.81 31.48
CA LEU A 49 -11.75 -9.92 31.10
C LEU A 49 -11.57 -9.30 29.71
N GLY A 50 -10.34 -9.32 29.17
CA GLY A 50 -10.00 -8.67 27.91
C GLY A 50 -10.06 -7.15 27.97
N LYS A 51 -10.04 -6.56 29.17
CA LYS A 51 -10.20 -5.11 29.41
C LYS A 51 -8.95 -4.51 30.01
N TYR A 52 -8.74 -3.21 29.82
CA TYR A 52 -7.70 -2.51 30.57
C TYR A 52 -8.08 -2.48 32.05
N ARG A 53 -7.10 -2.72 32.93
CA ARG A 53 -7.30 -2.60 34.40
C ARG A 53 -7.50 -1.15 34.83
N ASP A 54 -6.98 -0.22 34.05
CA ASP A 54 -7.18 1.21 34.20
C ASP A 54 -8.54 1.61 33.61
N ALA A 55 -9.44 2.08 34.48
CA ALA A 55 -10.82 2.41 34.12
C ALA A 55 -10.91 3.58 33.13
N ASP A 56 -9.99 4.54 33.19
CA ASP A 56 -10.01 5.71 32.30
C ASP A 56 -9.58 5.32 30.88
N LYS A 57 -8.56 4.46 30.78
CA LYS A 57 -8.12 3.89 29.48
C LYS A 57 -9.21 3.04 28.86
N GLU A 58 -9.87 2.20 29.65
CA GLU A 58 -10.99 1.37 29.19
C GLU A 58 -12.16 2.23 28.73
N ALA A 59 -12.53 3.27 29.49
CA ALA A 59 -13.59 4.20 29.10
C ALA A 59 -13.25 4.95 27.81
N ALA A 60 -11.99 5.37 27.63
CA ALA A 60 -11.54 6.01 26.40
C ALA A 60 -11.58 5.06 25.19
N GLN A 61 -11.20 3.80 25.38
CA GLN A 61 -11.26 2.76 24.36
C GLN A 61 -12.71 2.44 23.98
N ALA A 62 -13.58 2.24 24.97
CA ALA A 62 -15.01 2.01 24.74
C ALA A 62 -15.67 3.16 23.97
N ARG A 63 -15.34 4.42 24.29
CA ARG A 63 -15.81 5.60 23.52
C ARG A 63 -15.35 5.56 22.06
N LYS A 64 -14.11 5.18 21.79
CA LYS A 64 -13.58 5.03 20.41
C LYS A 64 -14.31 3.92 19.66
N GLU A 65 -14.58 2.81 20.31
CA GLU A 65 -15.31 1.68 19.73
C GLU A 65 -16.76 2.05 19.41
N ILE A 66 -17.47 2.71 20.34
CA ILE A 66 -18.81 3.22 20.11
C ILE A 66 -18.82 4.20 18.94
N ALA A 67 -17.89 5.15 18.89
CA ALA A 67 -17.79 6.11 17.80
C ALA A 67 -17.54 5.41 16.45
N LYS A 68 -16.67 4.39 16.42
CA LYS A 68 -16.41 3.59 15.22
C LYS A 68 -17.65 2.81 14.78
N CYS A 69 -18.37 2.19 15.71
CA CYS A 69 -19.62 1.48 15.42
C CYS A 69 -20.68 2.44 14.84
N GLN A 70 -20.83 3.64 15.40
CA GLN A 70 -21.72 4.67 14.87
C GLN A 70 -21.32 5.13 13.47
N GLN A 71 -20.03 5.33 13.21
CA GLN A 71 -19.53 5.66 11.87
C GLN A 71 -19.83 4.56 10.85
N LEU A 72 -19.60 3.29 11.22
CA LEU A 72 -19.91 2.15 10.36
C LEU A 72 -21.41 2.01 10.11
N LEU A 73 -22.25 2.24 11.12
CA LEU A 73 -23.70 2.24 10.98
C LEU A 73 -24.16 3.34 10.02
N GLN A 74 -23.64 4.56 10.16
CA GLN A 74 -23.94 5.67 9.23
C GLN A 74 -23.45 5.36 7.81
N ALA A 75 -22.26 4.78 7.66
CA ALA A 75 -21.76 4.34 6.35
C ALA A 75 -22.62 3.23 5.74
N GLY A 76 -23.15 2.31 6.55
CA GLY A 76 -24.10 1.29 6.14
C GLY A 76 -25.43 1.89 5.67
N MET A 77 -26.02 2.76 6.49
CA MET A 77 -27.27 3.47 6.18
C MET A 77 -27.16 4.27 4.88
N THR A 78 -26.05 4.99 4.68
CA THR A 78 -25.82 5.76 3.44
C THR A 78 -25.65 4.87 2.21
N LYS A 79 -25.01 3.69 2.33
CA LYS A 79 -24.93 2.71 1.23
C LYS A 79 -26.30 2.10 0.91
N GLN A 80 -27.06 1.71 1.94
CA GLN A 80 -28.41 1.17 1.77
C GLN A 80 -29.35 2.19 1.13
N ALA A 81 -29.27 3.46 1.55
CA ALA A 81 -30.03 4.55 0.97
C ALA A 81 -29.71 4.78 -0.52
N LYS A 82 -28.45 4.56 -0.93
CA LYS A 82 -28.03 4.69 -2.33
C LYS A 82 -28.51 3.54 -3.21
N THR A 83 -28.50 2.31 -2.70
CA THR A 83 -28.68 1.10 -3.53
C THR A 83 -30.09 0.50 -3.45
N GLN A 84 -30.74 0.56 -2.28
CA GLN A 84 -31.96 -0.22 -2.03
C GLN A 84 -33.19 0.66 -1.76
N GLN A 85 -33.10 1.57 -0.79
CA GLN A 85 -34.28 2.27 -0.26
C GLN A 85 -33.98 3.75 -0.05
N GLN A 86 -34.44 4.60 -0.97
CA GLN A 86 -34.12 6.03 -0.97
C GLN A 86 -34.99 6.87 -0.03
N PHE A 87 -36.13 6.32 0.40
CA PHE A 87 -37.14 6.98 1.22
C PHE A 87 -37.54 6.09 2.39
N ASP A 88 -37.86 6.72 3.53
CA ASP A 88 -38.48 6.03 4.66
C ASP A 88 -39.87 5.54 4.23
N ILE A 89 -40.17 4.25 4.44
CA ILE A 89 -41.43 3.63 4.03
C ILE A 89 -42.63 4.23 4.80
N LEU A 90 -42.40 4.68 6.04
CA LEU A 90 -43.48 5.19 6.89
C LEU A 90 -43.75 6.67 6.68
N THR A 91 -42.68 7.48 6.55
CA THR A 91 -42.81 8.95 6.45
C THR A 91 -42.61 9.50 5.04
N ASN A 92 -42.17 8.66 4.09
CA ASN A 92 -41.75 9.04 2.75
C ASN A 92 -40.67 10.15 2.71
N ALA A 93 -40.01 10.40 3.84
CA ALA A 93 -38.89 11.33 3.92
C ALA A 93 -37.66 10.71 3.26
N SER A 94 -36.84 11.54 2.59
CA SER A 94 -35.61 11.05 1.98
C SER A 94 -34.60 10.62 3.06
N LEU A 95 -34.11 9.38 2.96
CA LEU A 95 -33.11 8.82 3.89
C LEU A 95 -31.70 9.33 3.60
N SER A 96 -31.49 9.89 2.40
CA SER A 96 -30.24 10.53 2.02
C SER A 96 -30.20 11.97 2.52
N ARG A 97 -29.42 12.23 3.58
CA ARG A 97 -28.93 13.58 3.87
C ARG A 97 -27.97 13.93 2.74
N ALA A 98 -28.49 14.59 1.71
CA ALA A 98 -27.82 14.85 0.44
C ALA A 98 -26.34 15.24 0.64
N PRO A 99 -25.34 14.41 0.24
CA PRO A 99 -24.05 14.95 -0.11
C PRO A 99 -24.28 15.87 -1.30
N ALA A 100 -23.68 17.07 -1.28
CA ALA A 100 -23.73 18.03 -2.39
C ALA A 100 -23.63 17.27 -3.71
N GLN A 101 -24.62 17.47 -4.59
CA GLN A 101 -24.78 16.74 -5.83
C GLN A 101 -23.42 16.63 -6.53
N GLN A 102 -22.80 15.45 -6.49
CA GLN A 102 -21.67 15.16 -7.36
C GLN A 102 -22.24 15.21 -8.76
N THR A 103 -21.94 16.31 -9.44
CA THR A 103 -22.46 16.61 -10.77
C THR A 103 -22.11 15.45 -11.70
N HIS A 104 -22.98 15.19 -12.67
CA HIS A 104 -22.79 14.18 -13.72
C HIS A 104 -21.43 14.28 -14.45
N ASP A 105 -20.73 15.41 -14.30
CA ASP A 105 -19.38 15.65 -14.81
C ASP A 105 -18.27 14.89 -14.07
N ASP A 106 -18.44 14.55 -12.79
CA ASP A 106 -17.41 13.87 -11.99
C ASP A 106 -17.25 12.39 -12.40
N TYR A 107 -18.36 11.73 -12.76
CA TYR A 107 -18.36 10.36 -13.27
C TYR A 107 -17.79 10.27 -14.70
N ARG A 108 -17.92 11.33 -15.51
CA ARG A 108 -17.38 11.39 -16.88
C ARG A 108 -15.85 11.52 -16.89
N ARG A 109 -15.26 12.15 -15.87
CA ARG A 109 -13.80 12.36 -15.78
C ARG A 109 -13.03 11.09 -15.40
N GLN A 110 -13.66 10.11 -14.75
CA GLN A 110 -12.99 8.87 -14.30
C GLN A 110 -13.00 7.73 -15.34
N ARG A 111 -13.72 7.87 -16.46
CA ARG A 111 -13.78 6.87 -17.54
C ARG A 111 -13.23 7.40 -18.88
N LYS A 112 -12.10 8.10 -18.88
CA LYS A 112 -11.34 8.26 -20.11
C LYS A 112 -10.53 6.99 -20.34
N GLU A 113 -11.00 6.15 -21.27
CA GLU A 113 -10.16 5.12 -21.88
C GLU A 113 -8.97 5.80 -22.59
N PRO A 114 -7.80 5.14 -22.69
CA PRO A 114 -6.66 5.70 -23.41
C PRO A 114 -7.01 5.88 -24.90
N ASP A 115 -6.94 7.12 -25.40
CA ASP A 115 -7.03 7.45 -26.83
C ASP A 115 -5.74 6.99 -27.54
N SER A 116 -5.54 5.67 -27.65
CA SER A 116 -4.51 5.12 -28.51
C SER A 116 -5.04 5.16 -29.94
N ARG A 117 -4.66 6.19 -30.71
CA ARG A 117 -4.89 6.29 -32.16
C ARG A 117 -4.25 5.15 -32.99
N THR A 118 -3.62 4.16 -32.35
CA THR A 118 -2.97 3.02 -32.98
C THR A 118 -3.91 1.79 -33.03
N PRO A 119 -3.92 1.03 -34.15
CA PRO A 119 -4.81 -0.14 -34.33
C PRO A 119 -4.39 -1.38 -33.54
N TYR A 120 -3.23 -1.35 -32.85
CA TYR A 120 -2.69 -2.42 -32.03
C TYR A 120 -2.57 -2.01 -30.56
N ASN A 121 -2.48 -2.98 -29.66
CA ASN A 121 -2.20 -2.76 -28.25
C ASN A 121 -0.71 -2.41 -28.07
N ILE A 122 -0.39 -1.23 -27.53
CA ILE A 122 0.99 -0.72 -27.40
C ILE A 122 1.81 -1.58 -26.41
N ILE A 123 1.16 -2.28 -25.46
CA ILE A 123 1.85 -3.11 -24.46
C ILE A 123 2.09 -4.53 -25.00
N SER A 124 1.10 -5.12 -25.69
CA SER A 124 1.20 -6.51 -26.17
C SER A 124 1.58 -6.65 -27.65
N ASN A 125 1.68 -5.54 -28.39
CA ASN A 125 1.92 -5.47 -29.84
C ASN A 125 0.99 -6.36 -30.70
N THR A 126 -0.14 -6.79 -30.15
CA THR A 126 -1.14 -7.58 -30.86
C THR A 126 -2.17 -6.67 -31.52
N GLU A 127 -2.60 -7.04 -32.72
CA GLU A 127 -3.70 -6.38 -33.43
C GLU A 127 -4.98 -6.46 -32.58
N LYS A 128 -5.74 -5.36 -32.48
CA LYS A 128 -7.00 -5.36 -31.75
C LYS A 128 -8.00 -6.25 -32.48
N ALA A 129 -8.52 -7.27 -31.81
CA ALA A 129 -9.47 -8.21 -32.40
C ALA A 129 -10.68 -7.48 -33.03
N PRO A 130 -11.13 -7.87 -34.24
CA PRO A 130 -12.29 -7.27 -34.90
C PRO A 130 -13.55 -7.58 -34.07
N GLY A 131 -14.01 -6.59 -33.29
CA GLY A 131 -15.10 -6.75 -32.31
C GLY A 131 -14.80 -6.20 -30.92
N SER A 132 -13.57 -5.74 -30.66
CA SER A 132 -13.29 -4.94 -29.46
C SER A 132 -14.02 -3.59 -29.53
N ARG A 133 -14.78 -3.28 -28.47
CA ARG A 133 -15.79 -2.20 -28.39
C ARG A 133 -15.31 -0.80 -28.77
N SER A 134 -14.00 -0.56 -28.87
CA SER A 134 -13.42 0.73 -29.26
C SER A 134 -13.57 1.09 -30.75
N ALA A 135 -13.67 0.11 -31.65
CA ALA A 135 -13.80 0.38 -33.10
C ALA A 135 -15.26 0.51 -33.57
N GLN A 136 -16.22 0.06 -32.76
CA GLN A 136 -17.62 -0.10 -33.19
C GLN A 136 -18.52 1.10 -32.84
N GLN A 137 -18.02 2.07 -32.06
CA GLN A 137 -18.84 3.20 -31.60
C GLN A 137 -18.88 4.41 -32.54
N GLN A 138 -18.10 4.44 -33.63
CA GLN A 138 -18.04 5.61 -34.51
C GLN A 138 -18.89 5.52 -35.79
N SER A 139 -19.48 4.36 -36.14
CA SER A 139 -20.18 4.22 -37.44
C SER A 139 -21.62 3.69 -37.39
N ARG A 140 -22.15 3.22 -36.24
CA ARG A 140 -23.54 2.75 -36.19
C ARG A 140 -24.24 3.15 -34.91
N ARG A 141 -24.63 4.42 -34.83
CA ARG A 141 -25.90 4.73 -34.16
C ARG A 141 -26.99 4.43 -35.20
N PRO A 142 -27.85 3.41 -35.02
CA PRO A 142 -29.08 3.40 -35.77
C PRO A 142 -29.84 4.67 -35.38
N ASN A 143 -30.18 5.49 -36.38
CA ASN A 143 -31.16 6.55 -36.23
C ASN A 143 -32.42 5.90 -35.67
N ASN A 144 -32.69 6.10 -34.39
CA ASN A 144 -34.05 5.95 -33.88
C ASN A 144 -34.82 7.20 -34.34
N ASP A 145 -35.05 7.27 -35.65
CA ASP A 145 -36.16 8.04 -36.20
C ASP A 145 -37.40 7.37 -35.62
N ARG A 146 -37.88 7.95 -34.52
CA ARG A 146 -39.17 7.66 -33.93
C ARG A 146 -40.21 8.01 -34.99
N THR A 147 -40.52 7.04 -35.86
CA THR A 147 -41.82 6.99 -36.51
C THR A 147 -42.84 6.74 -35.41
N GLU A 148 -43.38 7.85 -34.95
CA GLU A 148 -44.71 7.99 -34.38
C GLU A 148 -45.69 7.15 -35.20
N ASN A 149 -45.89 5.87 -34.84
CA ASN A 149 -47.06 5.03 -35.15
C ASN A 149 -46.85 3.54 -34.79
N GLN A 150 -46.52 3.22 -33.54
CA GLN A 150 -46.81 1.90 -32.96
C GLN A 150 -47.27 1.97 -31.50
N ARG A 151 -48.07 2.99 -31.14
CA ARG A 151 -49.00 2.90 -30.00
C ARG A 151 -50.18 1.99 -30.37
N ALA A 152 -49.90 0.75 -30.74
CA ALA A 152 -50.93 -0.24 -30.99
C ALA A 152 -51.33 -0.91 -29.66
N LYS A 153 -52.38 -0.33 -29.07
CA LYS A 153 -53.39 -0.94 -28.18
C LYS A 153 -52.98 -1.29 -26.73
N PRO A 154 -53.81 -0.91 -25.74
CA PRO A 154 -53.64 -1.39 -24.37
C PRO A 154 -53.87 -2.91 -24.30
N SER A 155 -52.92 -3.58 -23.67
CA SER A 155 -53.08 -4.71 -22.74
C SER A 155 -54.27 -5.66 -22.96
N ARG A 156 -54.01 -6.81 -23.59
CA ARG A 156 -54.85 -8.02 -23.46
C ARG A 156 -54.74 -8.68 -22.07
N ALA A 157 -54.39 -7.96 -20.99
CA ALA A 157 -54.32 -8.55 -19.64
C ALA A 157 -55.69 -9.06 -19.14
N HIS A 158 -56.81 -8.60 -19.70
CA HIS A 158 -58.15 -9.12 -19.40
C HIS A 158 -58.56 -10.34 -20.24
N ALA A 159 -57.82 -10.66 -21.32
CA ALA A 159 -58.10 -11.79 -22.19
C ALA A 159 -57.32 -13.06 -21.81
N ILE A 160 -56.27 -12.92 -20.99
CA ILE A 160 -55.60 -14.05 -20.35
C ILE A 160 -56.37 -14.29 -19.04
N GLN A 161 -57.36 -15.18 -19.07
CA GLN A 161 -58.03 -15.61 -17.85
C GLN A 161 -56.95 -16.14 -16.89
N ARG A 162 -56.90 -15.56 -15.68
CA ARG A 162 -55.96 -16.01 -14.66
C ARG A 162 -56.42 -17.38 -14.17
N ASP A 163 -55.51 -18.33 -14.22
CA ASP A 163 -55.69 -19.71 -13.74
C ASP A 163 -56.03 -19.83 -12.25
N PHE A 164 -55.72 -18.80 -11.46
CA PHE A 164 -55.95 -18.75 -10.03
C PHE A 164 -56.91 -17.61 -9.68
N ASN A 165 -57.97 -17.94 -8.94
CA ASN A 165 -58.96 -16.98 -8.47
C ASN A 165 -58.57 -16.50 -7.07
N VAL A 166 -58.18 -15.23 -6.98
CA VAL A 166 -57.73 -14.60 -5.72
C VAL A 166 -58.88 -14.43 -4.72
N LEU A 167 -60.13 -14.31 -5.18
CA LEU A 167 -61.29 -14.14 -4.29
C LEU A 167 -61.69 -15.46 -3.62
N SER A 168 -61.59 -16.58 -4.32
CA SER A 168 -61.92 -17.91 -3.79
C SER A 168 -60.71 -18.71 -3.32
N ASN A 169 -59.49 -18.19 -3.52
CA ASN A 169 -58.22 -18.86 -3.21
C ASN A 169 -58.09 -20.26 -3.86
N CYS A 170 -58.73 -20.46 -5.02
CA CYS A 170 -58.79 -21.73 -5.73
C CYS A 170 -58.33 -21.58 -7.18
N TYR A 171 -57.79 -22.66 -7.74
CA TYR A 171 -57.52 -22.73 -9.17
C TYR A 171 -58.83 -22.95 -9.95
N VAL A 172 -58.92 -22.33 -11.13
CA VAL A 172 -60.10 -22.43 -12.01
C VAL A 172 -60.32 -23.86 -12.50
N ALA A 173 -59.24 -24.61 -12.72
CA ALA A 173 -59.29 -26.02 -13.09
C ALA A 173 -58.35 -26.86 -12.20
N ASN A 174 -58.80 -28.06 -11.82
CA ASN A 174 -58.01 -29.08 -11.10
C ASN A 174 -57.30 -28.58 -9.83
N HIS A 175 -58.02 -27.83 -8.97
CA HIS A 175 -57.47 -27.21 -7.77
C HIS A 175 -56.72 -28.18 -6.84
N SER A 176 -57.29 -29.35 -6.54
CA SER A 176 -56.66 -30.33 -5.65
C SER A 176 -55.33 -30.86 -6.20
N ALA A 177 -55.31 -31.23 -7.49
CA ALA A 177 -54.11 -31.75 -8.15
C ALA A 177 -53.00 -30.69 -8.26
N ARG A 178 -53.35 -29.45 -8.62
CA ARG A 178 -52.39 -28.34 -8.68
C ARG A 178 -51.83 -27.99 -7.31
N THR A 179 -52.69 -27.88 -6.30
CA THR A 179 -52.25 -27.59 -4.93
C THR A 179 -51.30 -28.66 -4.41
N ARG A 180 -51.58 -29.94 -4.69
CA ARG A 180 -50.68 -31.05 -4.34
C ARG A 180 -49.33 -30.94 -5.06
N SER A 181 -49.33 -30.69 -6.36
CA SER A 181 -48.10 -30.52 -7.14
C SER A 181 -47.27 -29.33 -6.64
N GLU A 182 -47.90 -28.22 -6.27
CA GLU A 182 -47.23 -27.06 -5.69
C GLU A 182 -46.66 -27.34 -4.30
N GLN A 183 -47.37 -28.10 -3.46
CA GLN A 183 -46.86 -28.54 -2.17
C GLN A 183 -45.65 -29.47 -2.32
N GLU A 184 -45.71 -30.42 -3.27
CA GLU A 184 -44.59 -31.30 -3.60
C GLU A 184 -43.39 -30.49 -4.14
N ALA A 185 -43.63 -29.48 -4.98
CA ALA A 185 -42.61 -28.57 -5.48
C ALA A 185 -42.00 -27.70 -4.36
N ALA A 186 -42.83 -27.17 -3.45
CA ALA A 186 -42.36 -26.41 -2.30
C ALA A 186 -41.54 -27.28 -1.34
N LEU A 187 -41.97 -28.52 -1.09
CA LEU A 187 -41.25 -29.46 -0.24
C LEU A 187 -39.91 -29.87 -0.86
N THR A 188 -39.86 -30.12 -2.17
CA THR A 188 -38.60 -30.42 -2.87
C THR A 188 -37.65 -29.22 -2.88
N ALA A 189 -38.16 -28.00 -3.11
CA ALA A 189 -37.37 -26.77 -2.99
C ALA A 189 -36.84 -26.55 -1.57
N ALA A 190 -37.67 -26.80 -0.54
CA ALA A 190 -37.27 -26.71 0.87
C ALA A 190 -36.19 -27.74 1.23
N LYS A 191 -36.33 -29.00 0.77
CA LYS A 191 -35.30 -30.03 0.94
C LYS A 191 -33.98 -29.63 0.28
N ALA A 192 -34.03 -29.08 -0.94
CA ALA A 192 -32.84 -28.61 -1.62
C ALA A 192 -32.18 -27.43 -0.88
N ALA A 193 -32.96 -26.49 -0.36
CA ALA A 193 -32.45 -25.38 0.45
C ALA A 193 -31.84 -25.85 1.78
N TYR A 194 -32.47 -26.83 2.43
CA TYR A 194 -31.96 -27.45 3.65
C TYR A 194 -30.63 -28.17 3.39
N ALA A 195 -30.55 -28.99 2.34
CA ALA A 195 -29.33 -29.70 1.97
C ALA A 195 -28.16 -28.76 1.61
N ARG A 196 -28.43 -27.56 1.08
CA ARG A 196 -27.38 -26.55 0.83
C ARG A 196 -26.76 -25.99 2.11
N THR A 197 -27.52 -25.94 3.19
CA THR A 197 -27.09 -25.34 4.46
C THR A 197 -26.60 -26.39 5.46
N HIS A 198 -27.08 -27.63 5.34
CA HIS A 198 -26.81 -28.73 6.27
C HIS A 198 -26.12 -29.90 5.55
N ASP A 199 -24.90 -29.65 5.06
CA ASP A 199 -24.07 -30.65 4.37
C ASP A 199 -23.26 -31.52 5.36
N PHE A 200 -23.10 -31.05 6.60
CA PHE A 200 -22.25 -31.66 7.63
C PHE A 200 -23.05 -32.07 8.87
N ASN A 201 -22.84 -33.30 9.33
CA ASN A 201 -23.40 -33.81 10.57
C ASN A 201 -22.46 -33.50 11.74
N ALA A 202 -22.84 -32.54 12.58
CA ALA A 202 -22.03 -32.13 13.73
C ALA A 202 -21.94 -33.20 14.85
N LEU A 203 -22.93 -34.09 14.97
CA LEU A 203 -22.94 -35.13 16.01
C LEU A 203 -21.99 -36.28 15.65
N GLU A 204 -22.02 -36.72 14.39
CA GLU A 204 -21.15 -37.79 13.89
C GLU A 204 -19.77 -37.26 13.44
N GLY A 205 -19.66 -35.95 13.22
CA GLY A 205 -18.45 -35.30 12.73
C GLY A 205 -18.10 -35.64 11.28
N ARG A 206 -19.10 -35.92 10.43
CA ARG A 206 -18.92 -36.38 9.04
C ARG A 206 -19.88 -35.67 8.08
N TYR A 207 -19.53 -35.59 6.80
CA TYR A 207 -20.44 -35.12 5.76
C TYR A 207 -21.54 -36.16 5.48
N TYR A 208 -22.75 -35.71 5.17
CA TYR A 208 -23.85 -36.62 4.79
C TYR A 208 -23.60 -37.29 3.43
N ASP A 209 -22.87 -36.62 2.53
CA ASP A 209 -22.46 -37.16 1.24
C ASP A 209 -21.16 -37.98 1.36
N ALA A 210 -21.24 -39.27 1.08
CA ALA A 210 -20.13 -40.20 1.15
C ALA A 210 -18.97 -39.84 0.21
N ASN A 211 -19.26 -39.24 -0.94
CA ASN A 211 -18.22 -38.84 -1.90
C ASN A 211 -17.43 -37.63 -1.38
N LYS A 212 -18.12 -36.67 -0.75
CA LYS A 212 -17.46 -35.52 -0.10
C LYS A 212 -16.66 -35.96 1.12
N GLU A 213 -17.19 -36.86 1.93
CA GLU A 213 -16.50 -37.38 3.10
C GLU A 213 -15.21 -38.11 2.72
N SER A 214 -15.26 -39.00 1.72
CA SER A 214 -14.06 -39.68 1.23
C SER A 214 -13.02 -38.72 0.65
N ALA A 215 -13.44 -37.69 -0.10
CA ALA A 215 -12.55 -36.65 -0.60
C ALA A 215 -11.91 -35.84 0.55
N TYR A 216 -12.69 -35.51 1.58
CA TYR A 216 -12.20 -34.83 2.79
C TYR A 216 -11.18 -35.70 3.53
N GLN A 217 -11.46 -36.99 3.73
CA GLN A 217 -10.53 -37.92 4.38
C GLN A 217 -9.23 -38.09 3.60
N ALA A 218 -9.28 -38.12 2.26
CA ALA A 218 -8.09 -38.13 1.41
C ALA A 218 -7.28 -36.82 1.53
N ALA A 219 -7.95 -35.66 1.61
CA ALA A 219 -7.30 -34.38 1.84
C ALA A 219 -6.65 -34.30 3.23
N VAL A 220 -7.34 -34.77 4.27
CA VAL A 220 -6.81 -34.81 5.63
C VAL A 220 -5.62 -35.76 5.74
N SER A 221 -5.70 -36.95 5.14
CA SER A 221 -4.60 -37.93 5.20
C SER A 221 -3.34 -37.42 4.48
N SER A 222 -3.48 -36.71 3.36
CA SER A 222 -2.36 -36.08 2.65
C SER A 222 -1.77 -34.86 3.40
N LEU A 223 -2.59 -34.11 4.13
CA LEU A 223 -2.13 -32.96 4.94
C LEU A 223 -1.52 -33.36 6.28
N LYS A 224 -1.97 -34.48 6.89
CA LYS A 224 -1.50 -34.98 8.19
C LYS A 224 0.02 -35.06 8.33
N PRO A 225 0.81 -35.57 7.35
CA PRO A 225 2.27 -35.60 7.47
C PRO A 225 2.92 -34.21 7.38
N ALA A 226 2.29 -33.26 6.66
CA ALA A 226 2.81 -31.91 6.53
C ALA A 226 2.47 -31.02 7.74
N GLN A 227 1.41 -31.38 8.47
CA GLN A 227 0.94 -30.66 9.64
C GLN A 227 2.02 -30.63 10.73
N GLY A 228 2.34 -29.43 11.22
CA GLY A 228 3.32 -29.25 12.30
C GLY A 228 4.78 -29.12 11.83
N LEU A 229 5.14 -29.48 10.59
CA LEU A 229 6.53 -29.32 10.09
C LEU A 229 6.99 -27.86 10.10
N ALA A 230 6.12 -26.93 9.70
CA ALA A 230 6.43 -25.50 9.73
C ALA A 230 6.59 -24.96 11.16
N GLN A 231 5.78 -25.45 12.10
CA GLN A 231 5.91 -25.10 13.51
C GLN A 231 7.21 -25.68 14.07
N ALA A 232 7.53 -26.94 13.76
CA ALA A 232 8.77 -27.62 14.12
C ALA A 232 10.01 -26.86 13.65
N ARG A 233 9.96 -26.26 12.44
CA ARG A 233 11.05 -25.42 11.91
C ARG A 233 11.19 -24.06 12.58
N ARG A 234 10.13 -23.54 13.20
CA ARG A 234 10.14 -22.27 13.94
C ARG A 234 10.67 -22.39 15.36
N LEU A 235 10.84 -23.60 15.88
CA LEU A 235 11.43 -23.76 17.21
C LEU A 235 12.86 -23.22 17.24
N PRO A 236 13.31 -22.71 18.40
CA PRO A 236 14.69 -22.32 18.58
C PRO A 236 15.63 -23.47 18.25
N ARG A 237 16.81 -23.15 17.69
CA ARG A 237 17.83 -24.15 17.36
C ARG A 237 18.17 -25.06 18.56
N SER A 238 18.22 -24.53 19.78
CA SER A 238 18.49 -25.34 20.98
C SER A 238 17.46 -26.46 21.21
N VAL A 239 16.20 -26.23 20.81
CA VAL A 239 15.13 -27.23 20.95
C VAL A 239 15.07 -28.13 19.72
N VAL A 240 15.22 -27.57 18.52
CA VAL A 240 15.24 -28.35 17.26
C VAL A 240 16.37 -29.37 17.24
N TYR A 241 17.55 -28.98 17.72
CA TYR A 241 18.72 -29.85 17.80
C TYR A 241 18.88 -30.53 19.18
N SER A 242 17.80 -30.62 19.98
CA SER A 242 17.84 -31.39 21.21
C SER A 242 17.72 -32.90 20.93
N GLU A 243 18.41 -33.72 21.72
CA GLU A 243 18.43 -35.18 21.56
C GLU A 243 17.02 -35.79 21.50
N GLY A 244 16.08 -35.26 22.30
CA GLY A 244 14.69 -35.73 22.29
C GLY A 244 13.90 -35.42 21.01
N GLN A 245 14.34 -34.44 20.21
CA GLN A 245 13.75 -34.10 18.91
C GLN A 245 14.45 -34.80 17.74
N LEU A 246 15.77 -35.04 17.83
CA LEU A 246 16.49 -35.78 16.79
C LEU A 246 16.28 -37.29 16.89
N TYR A 247 16.14 -37.83 18.10
CA TYR A 247 16.21 -39.26 18.35
C TYR A 247 14.94 -39.79 19.01
N ASP A 248 14.50 -40.96 18.57
CA ASP A 248 13.48 -41.73 19.27
C ASP A 248 14.12 -42.81 20.12
N ILE A 249 14.02 -42.66 21.44
CA ILE A 249 14.64 -43.53 22.44
C ILE A 249 14.09 -44.96 22.35
N ILE A 250 12.81 -45.11 21.95
CA ILE A 250 12.14 -46.42 21.93
C ILE A 250 12.56 -47.20 20.67
N SER A 251 12.39 -46.60 19.50
CA SER A 251 12.74 -47.26 18.23
C SER A 251 14.24 -47.25 17.94
N LYS A 252 15.02 -46.47 18.70
CA LYS A 252 16.46 -46.26 18.53
C LYS A 252 16.84 -45.74 17.14
N LYS A 253 15.94 -44.99 16.51
CA LYS A 253 16.11 -44.43 15.17
C LYS A 253 16.03 -42.91 15.21
N PRO A 254 16.74 -42.22 14.31
CA PRO A 254 16.59 -40.78 14.16
C PRO A 254 15.19 -40.45 13.63
N LYS A 255 14.56 -39.46 14.26
CA LYS A 255 13.28 -38.88 13.82
C LYS A 255 13.46 -38.07 12.53
N ASP A 256 14.57 -37.33 12.44
CA ASP A 256 14.94 -36.51 11.28
C ASP A 256 16.42 -36.78 10.89
N PRO A 257 16.70 -37.71 9.96
CA PRO A 257 18.08 -38.09 9.60
C PRO A 257 18.87 -36.94 8.95
N VAL A 258 18.17 -36.01 8.30
CA VAL A 258 18.79 -34.83 7.70
C VAL A 258 19.36 -33.91 8.79
N ARG A 259 18.65 -33.71 9.89
CA ARG A 259 19.10 -32.82 10.98
C ARG A 259 20.18 -33.46 11.83
N GLU A 260 20.16 -34.78 11.96
CA GLU A 260 21.23 -35.53 12.63
C GLU A 260 22.54 -35.36 11.87
N SER A 261 22.54 -35.58 10.55
CA SER A 261 23.73 -35.35 9.73
C SER A 261 24.19 -33.88 9.73
N GLU A 262 23.26 -32.92 9.78
CA GLU A 262 23.62 -31.51 10.01
C GLU A 262 24.33 -31.30 11.36
N MET A 263 23.84 -31.91 12.45
CA MET A 263 24.44 -31.80 13.77
C MET A 263 25.86 -32.39 13.78
N ASP A 264 26.03 -33.56 13.18
CA ASP A 264 27.32 -34.24 13.06
C ASP A 264 28.31 -33.45 12.17
N SER A 265 27.80 -32.69 11.21
CA SER A 265 28.63 -31.84 10.34
C SER A 265 29.13 -30.55 11.02
N VAL A 266 28.59 -30.18 12.19
CA VAL A 266 29.04 -28.96 12.90
C VAL A 266 30.38 -29.26 13.59
N PRO A 267 31.50 -28.66 13.14
CA PRO A 267 32.78 -28.84 13.80
C PRO A 267 32.76 -28.19 15.19
N ASP A 268 33.61 -28.70 16.07
CA ASP A 268 33.63 -28.42 17.50
C ASP A 268 33.13 -27.02 17.91
N PRO A 269 32.17 -26.94 18.85
CA PRO A 269 31.56 -25.67 19.28
C PRO A 269 32.55 -24.67 19.90
N GLY A 270 33.79 -25.11 20.21
CA GLY A 270 34.88 -24.24 20.64
C GLY A 270 35.49 -23.39 19.52
N LEU A 271 35.57 -23.92 18.29
CA LEU A 271 36.13 -23.21 17.12
C LEU A 271 35.08 -22.28 16.47
N SER A 272 33.82 -22.73 16.39
CA SER A 272 32.76 -21.98 15.70
C SER A 272 32.35 -20.69 16.43
N LYS A 273 32.43 -20.64 17.76
CA LYS A 273 32.11 -19.42 18.54
C LYS A 273 33.03 -18.24 18.21
N ARG A 274 34.32 -18.50 17.96
CA ARG A 274 35.29 -17.46 17.57
C ARG A 274 35.07 -16.99 16.11
N ALA A 275 34.81 -17.93 15.21
CA ALA A 275 34.53 -17.63 13.80
C ALA A 275 33.18 -16.90 13.60
N ALA A 276 32.13 -17.34 14.30
CA ALA A 276 30.79 -16.76 14.21
C ALA A 276 30.73 -15.35 14.80
N GLY A 277 31.43 -15.09 15.91
CA GLY A 277 31.55 -13.75 16.49
C GLY A 277 32.20 -12.75 15.53
N ARG A 278 33.26 -13.19 14.82
CA ARG A 278 33.94 -12.39 13.80
C ARG A 278 33.03 -12.11 12.59
N ALA A 279 32.36 -13.12 12.05
CA ALA A 279 31.45 -12.98 10.92
C ALA A 279 30.24 -12.07 11.23
N PHE A 280 29.70 -12.15 12.45
CA PHE A 280 28.63 -11.27 12.91
C PHE A 280 29.08 -9.81 12.99
N LEU A 281 30.27 -9.57 13.55
CA LEU A 281 30.85 -8.24 13.68
C LEU A 281 31.15 -7.62 12.30
N GLU A 282 31.71 -8.41 11.38
CA GLU A 282 32.00 -8.00 10.00
C GLU A 282 30.72 -7.61 9.24
N ARG A 283 29.68 -8.45 9.31
CA ARG A 283 28.37 -8.15 8.70
C ARG A 283 27.70 -6.90 9.29
N SER A 284 27.89 -6.66 10.60
CA SER A 284 27.40 -5.45 11.26
C SER A 284 28.12 -4.19 10.75
N LEU A 285 29.45 -4.26 10.60
CA LEU A 285 30.25 -3.18 10.05
C LEU A 285 29.91 -2.87 8.59
N GLU A 286 29.70 -3.89 7.76
CA GLU A 286 29.26 -3.71 6.37
C GLU A 286 27.91 -3.00 6.27
N ARG A 287 26.93 -3.43 7.08
CA ARG A 287 25.61 -2.76 7.13
C ARG A 287 25.74 -1.30 7.55
N ARG A 288 26.62 -0.99 8.49
CA ARG A 288 26.87 0.39 8.93
C ARG A 288 27.51 1.22 7.81
N ARG A 289 28.56 0.70 7.16
CA ARG A 289 29.21 1.35 6.01
C ARG A 289 28.25 1.60 4.85
N ALA A 290 27.37 0.64 4.54
CA ALA A 290 26.36 0.79 3.49
C ALA A 290 25.36 1.91 3.80
N LYS A 291 24.91 2.01 5.07
CA LYS A 291 24.04 3.10 5.51
C LYS A 291 24.73 4.46 5.45
N GLU A 292 25.98 4.54 5.88
CA GLU A 292 26.79 5.76 5.79
C GLU A 292 26.98 6.19 4.33
N ALA A 293 27.32 5.26 3.44
CA ALA A 293 27.46 5.52 2.00
C ALA A 293 26.14 5.98 1.35
N ALA A 294 25.00 5.41 1.74
CA ALA A 294 23.70 5.84 1.26
C ALA A 294 23.34 7.25 1.76
N ALA A 295 23.67 7.57 3.02
CA ALA A 295 23.44 8.88 3.61
C ALA A 295 24.30 9.96 2.94
N THR A 296 25.58 9.68 2.69
CA THR A 296 26.47 10.60 1.98
C THR A 296 26.03 10.80 0.53
N ALA A 297 25.63 9.74 -0.17
CA ALA A 297 25.07 9.85 -1.53
C ALA A 297 23.78 10.70 -1.55
N ALA A 298 22.88 10.51 -0.58
CA ALA A 298 21.67 11.33 -0.46
C ALA A 298 21.98 12.80 -0.16
N ALA A 299 22.98 13.08 0.69
CA ALA A 299 23.43 14.44 0.97
C ALA A 299 24.02 15.12 -0.27
N LEU A 300 24.89 14.42 -1.02
CA LEU A 300 25.45 14.91 -2.28
C LEU A 300 24.36 15.17 -3.33
N ASN A 301 23.35 14.30 -3.41
CA ASN A 301 22.21 14.46 -4.32
C ASN A 301 21.27 15.62 -3.94
N ARG A 302 21.25 16.05 -2.67
CA ARG A 302 20.49 17.25 -2.26
C ARG A 302 21.15 18.54 -2.73
N VAL A 303 22.48 18.56 -2.81
CA VAL A 303 23.27 19.74 -3.17
C VAL A 303 23.58 19.79 -4.68
N SER A 304 23.40 18.67 -5.42
CA SER A 304 23.80 18.60 -6.81
C SER A 304 22.93 19.46 -7.75
N TYR A 305 23.59 20.43 -8.43
CA TYR A 305 23.00 21.25 -9.48
C TYR A 305 22.49 20.41 -10.68
N LYS A 306 23.06 19.22 -10.90
CA LYS A 306 22.70 18.33 -12.01
C LYS A 306 21.21 17.95 -12.02
N ARG A 307 20.56 17.82 -10.85
CA ARG A 307 19.12 17.52 -10.75
C ARG A 307 18.25 18.60 -11.40
N GLU A 308 18.65 19.86 -11.25
CA GLU A 308 17.93 21.00 -11.82
C GLU A 308 18.17 21.12 -13.33
N VAL A 309 19.38 20.79 -13.78
CA VAL A 309 19.73 20.71 -15.21
C VAL A 309 18.95 19.60 -15.91
N GLU A 310 18.83 18.42 -15.30
CA GLU A 310 18.06 17.30 -15.86
C GLU A 310 16.55 17.59 -15.93
N ALA A 311 16.01 18.30 -14.92
CA ALA A 311 14.61 18.73 -14.93
C ALA A 311 14.35 19.79 -16.01
N SER A 312 15.30 20.71 -16.23
CA SER A 312 15.18 21.80 -17.20
C SER A 312 15.54 21.38 -18.63
N GLY A 313 16.43 20.38 -18.78
CA GLY A 313 16.95 19.91 -20.06
C GLY A 313 15.91 19.27 -20.98
N LYS A 314 14.74 18.90 -20.43
CA LYS A 314 13.61 18.39 -21.22
C LYS A 314 12.93 19.48 -22.06
N GLY A 315 13.16 20.76 -21.75
CA GLY A 315 12.61 21.89 -22.52
C GLY A 315 11.15 22.24 -22.21
N PHE A 316 10.47 21.47 -21.36
CA PHE A 316 9.10 21.71 -20.90
C PHE A 316 8.87 21.23 -19.46
N ASP A 317 7.86 21.77 -18.78
CA ASP A 317 7.45 21.34 -17.43
C ASP A 317 6.67 20.01 -17.51
N PRO A 318 7.11 18.92 -16.86
CA PRO A 318 6.42 17.62 -16.94
C PRO A 318 5.04 17.61 -16.28
N LEU A 319 4.71 18.58 -15.41
CA LEU A 319 3.41 18.66 -14.76
C LEU A 319 2.39 19.46 -15.58
N THR A 320 2.81 20.57 -16.19
CA THR A 320 1.91 21.46 -16.96
C THR A 320 2.05 21.29 -18.48
N ASN A 321 3.07 20.58 -18.95
CA ASN A 321 3.45 20.40 -20.36
C ASN A 321 3.72 21.72 -21.11
N GLU A 322 4.00 22.80 -20.37
CA GLU A 322 4.34 24.10 -20.93
C GLU A 322 5.83 24.15 -21.27
N GLY A 323 6.17 24.66 -22.45
CA GLY A 323 7.56 24.85 -22.86
C GLY A 323 8.26 25.91 -22.01
N TYR A 324 9.56 25.73 -21.79
CA TYR A 324 10.43 26.75 -21.17
C TYR A 324 10.99 27.76 -22.19
N ALA A 325 10.64 27.61 -23.48
CA ALA A 325 11.02 28.50 -24.58
C ALA A 325 9.83 28.75 -25.54
N GLY A 326 9.74 29.95 -26.13
CA GLY A 326 8.65 30.37 -27.03
C GLY A 326 7.74 31.49 -26.51
N ARG A 327 6.67 31.82 -27.25
CA ARG A 327 5.77 32.97 -26.96
C ARG A 327 4.97 32.84 -25.65
N CYS A 328 4.71 31.62 -25.20
CA CYS A 328 4.01 31.33 -23.94
C CYS A 328 4.91 30.53 -23.00
N ALA A 329 6.22 30.80 -23.03
CA ALA A 329 7.19 30.07 -22.24
C ALA A 329 7.03 30.37 -20.75
N ARG A 330 7.06 29.32 -19.94
CA ARG A 330 7.16 29.47 -18.49
C ARG A 330 8.60 29.78 -18.10
N ALA A 331 8.77 30.67 -17.12
CA ALA A 331 10.10 30.95 -16.57
C ALA A 331 10.69 29.69 -15.90
N LEU A 332 11.95 29.38 -16.23
CA LEU A 332 12.68 28.30 -15.59
C LEU A 332 12.75 28.55 -14.07
N PRO A 333 12.37 27.56 -13.24
CA PRO A 333 12.47 27.71 -11.80
C PRO A 333 13.92 27.96 -11.41
N ARG A 334 14.16 29.00 -10.59
CA ARG A 334 15.50 29.30 -10.09
C ARG A 334 15.93 28.17 -9.17
N GLY A 335 17.11 27.62 -9.46
CA GLY A 335 17.72 26.59 -8.64
C GLY A 335 17.93 27.06 -7.21
N ARG A 336 17.55 26.25 -6.22
CA ARG A 336 17.71 26.61 -4.79
C ARG A 336 19.17 26.60 -4.35
N ASN A 337 20.04 25.96 -5.14
CA ASN A 337 21.45 25.75 -4.82
C ASN A 337 22.40 26.61 -5.65
N ARG A 338 21.92 27.67 -6.33
CA ARG A 338 22.84 28.63 -6.95
C ARG A 338 23.58 29.39 -5.87
N THR A 339 24.90 29.52 -6.01
CA THR A 339 25.67 30.49 -5.25
C THR A 339 25.01 31.86 -5.42
N PRO A 340 24.85 32.65 -4.34
CA PRO A 340 24.29 33.98 -4.47
C PRO A 340 25.10 34.75 -5.51
N ARG A 341 24.39 35.43 -6.42
CA ARG A 341 25.02 36.26 -7.45
C ARG A 341 25.95 37.26 -6.78
N LYS A 342 27.13 37.48 -7.37
CA LYS A 342 28.00 38.58 -6.94
C LYS A 342 27.26 39.89 -7.18
N ALA A 343 27.44 40.89 -6.31
CA ALA A 343 26.69 42.16 -6.34
C ALA A 343 26.68 42.86 -7.71
N PHE A 344 27.72 42.66 -8.52
CA PHE A 344 27.83 43.23 -9.87
C PHE A 344 26.92 42.52 -10.90
N GLU A 345 26.69 41.22 -10.76
CA GLU A 345 25.80 40.45 -11.64
C GLU A 345 24.31 40.74 -11.36
N THR A 346 23.97 41.12 -10.13
CA THR A 346 22.63 41.59 -9.77
C THR A 346 22.31 42.93 -10.43
N LEU A 347 23.25 43.88 -10.44
CA LEU A 347 23.07 45.19 -11.05
C LEU A 347 22.85 45.10 -12.57
N HIS A 348 23.60 44.25 -13.26
CA HIS A 348 23.42 44.02 -14.70
C HIS A 348 22.10 43.31 -15.04
N ALA A 349 21.64 42.40 -14.18
CA ALA A 349 20.38 41.70 -14.38
C ALA A 349 19.16 42.61 -14.12
N GLU A 350 19.21 43.45 -13.09
CA GLU A 350 18.15 44.45 -12.84
C GLU A 350 18.09 45.50 -13.97
N ALA A 351 19.24 45.93 -14.49
CA ALA A 351 19.29 46.82 -15.66
C ALA A 351 18.70 46.18 -16.93
N ALA A 352 18.75 44.85 -17.06
CA ALA A 352 18.17 44.12 -18.20
C ALA A 352 16.66 43.83 -18.04
N GLU A 353 16.15 43.69 -16.81
CA GLU A 353 14.72 43.48 -16.51
C GLU A 353 13.90 44.78 -16.50
N MET A 354 14.54 45.96 -16.36
CA MET A 354 13.90 47.26 -16.56
C MET A 354 13.68 47.57 -18.05
N LYS A 355 12.63 47.00 -18.65
CA LYS A 355 12.03 47.55 -19.88
C LYS A 355 11.11 48.73 -19.54
N PRO A 356 11.09 49.82 -20.34
CA PRO A 356 10.24 50.97 -20.08
C PRO A 356 8.76 50.63 -20.32
N SER A 357 8.00 50.57 -19.22
CA SER A 357 6.54 50.59 -19.21
C SER A 357 6.07 52.02 -19.52
N GLY A 358 5.70 52.25 -20.78
CA GLY A 358 5.10 53.50 -21.24
C GLY A 358 3.58 53.50 -21.06
N ALA A 359 3.10 54.48 -20.29
CA ALA A 359 1.79 55.12 -20.31
C ALA A 359 0.55 54.30 -19.90
N ALA A 360 0.04 54.65 -18.71
CA ALA A 360 -1.27 54.32 -18.17
C ALA A 360 -2.39 55.19 -18.77
N VAL A 361 -3.61 54.63 -18.88
CA VAL A 361 -4.86 55.40 -18.82
C VAL A 361 -5.86 54.65 -17.92
N GLY A 362 -6.10 55.25 -16.75
CA GLY A 362 -7.35 55.38 -15.98
C GLY A 362 -8.29 54.18 -15.78
N GLY A 363 -8.60 53.88 -14.51
CA GLY A 363 -9.76 53.05 -14.16
C GLY A 363 -9.91 52.75 -12.66
N THR A 364 -10.64 53.62 -11.98
CA THR A 364 -11.13 53.64 -10.59
C THR A 364 -11.60 52.31 -9.94
N GLY A 365 -11.49 52.24 -8.59
CA GLY A 365 -12.39 51.46 -7.70
C GLY A 365 -11.65 50.74 -6.56
N SER A 366 -11.44 51.35 -5.39
CA SER A 366 -12.30 51.27 -4.19
C SER A 366 -12.62 49.85 -3.70
N GLY A 367 -12.13 49.48 -2.50
CA GLY A 367 -12.54 48.22 -1.85
C GLY A 367 -11.68 47.76 -0.66
N ASP A 368 -11.81 48.47 0.45
CA ASP A 368 -11.42 48.16 1.83
C ASP A 368 -11.64 46.68 2.27
N ARG A 369 -10.66 46.07 2.98
CA ARG A 369 -10.79 45.47 4.33
C ARG A 369 -9.57 44.67 4.84
N ARG A 370 -8.96 45.22 5.89
CA ARG A 370 -8.63 44.66 7.22
C ARG A 370 -7.81 43.35 7.39
N ARG A 371 -6.73 43.53 8.18
CA ARG A 371 -6.17 42.73 9.32
C ARG A 371 -5.83 41.25 9.05
N GLY A 372 -4.63 40.77 9.36
CA GLY A 372 -3.99 40.95 10.67
C GLY A 372 -2.50 40.58 10.75
N HIS A 373 -1.93 41.21 11.76
CA HIS A 373 -0.57 41.20 12.29
C HIS A 373 -0.13 39.82 12.82
N GLY A 374 1.16 39.51 12.73
CA GLY A 374 1.81 38.47 13.52
C GLY A 374 3.26 38.25 13.11
N GLY A 375 4.16 39.13 13.55
CA GLY A 375 5.60 39.00 13.36
C GLY A 375 6.29 38.36 14.57
N HIS A 376 7.37 37.62 14.29
CA HIS A 376 8.55 37.30 15.12
C HIS A 376 9.52 36.55 14.16
N GLY A 377 10.78 36.89 13.92
CA GLY A 377 11.69 37.82 14.56
C GLY A 377 12.74 37.10 15.42
N ASP A 378 13.71 36.42 14.79
CA ASP A 378 15.12 36.22 15.26
C ASP A 378 15.88 35.39 14.19
N SER A 379 16.96 35.86 13.53
CA SER A 379 18.37 35.98 13.97
C SER A 379 18.98 34.62 14.41
N GLY A 380 20.17 34.15 14.02
CA GLY A 380 21.27 34.62 13.18
C GLY A 380 22.35 33.52 13.10
N GLY A 381 23.43 33.76 12.33
CA GLY A 381 24.66 32.95 12.29
C GLY A 381 24.69 31.97 11.10
N GLY A 382 25.63 32.01 10.16
CA GLY A 382 26.98 32.56 10.18
C GLY A 382 27.82 31.55 9.40
N GLY A 383 28.05 31.80 8.10
CA GLY A 383 28.83 30.94 7.24
C GLY A 383 30.32 31.02 7.56
N VAL A 384 31.01 29.89 7.42
CA VAL A 384 32.46 29.88 7.21
C VAL A 384 32.73 28.99 6.00
N ALA A 385 33.23 29.63 4.95
CA ALA A 385 33.74 29.01 3.74
C ALA A 385 35.09 28.34 4.01
N GLY A 386 35.32 27.21 3.35
CA GLY A 386 36.61 26.55 3.28
C GLY A 386 36.78 25.95 1.90
N ASP A 387 37.41 26.70 1.00
CA ASP A 387 37.96 26.21 -0.25
C ASP A 387 39.06 25.18 0.05
N THR A 388 39.12 24.09 -0.72
CA THR A 388 40.31 23.70 -1.49
C THR A 388 40.07 22.42 -2.30
N ALA A 389 40.64 22.44 -3.49
CA ALA A 389 40.54 21.46 -4.55
C ALA A 389 41.39 20.20 -4.31
N ALA A 390 41.01 19.09 -4.94
CA ALA A 390 41.94 18.19 -5.60
C ALA A 390 41.19 17.26 -6.58
N ALA A 391 41.51 17.41 -7.86
CA ALA A 391 41.17 16.45 -8.90
C ALA A 391 41.96 15.15 -8.69
N THR A 392 41.32 14.00 -8.89
CA THR A 392 42.03 12.78 -9.27
C THR A 392 41.15 11.95 -10.20
N SER A 393 41.46 12.04 -11.48
CA SER A 393 41.04 11.11 -12.51
C SER A 393 41.63 9.72 -12.24
N ARG A 394 40.80 8.67 -12.19
CA ARG A 394 41.27 7.31 -12.46
C ARG A 394 40.35 6.63 -13.46
N SER A 395 40.99 6.29 -14.57
CA SER A 395 40.56 5.41 -15.65
C SER A 395 40.75 3.95 -15.25
N ALA A 396 39.74 3.12 -15.52
CA ALA A 396 39.81 1.66 -15.76
C ALA A 396 38.39 1.23 -16.20
N HIS A 397 38.08 0.99 -17.47
CA HIS A 397 38.39 -0.21 -18.27
C HIS A 397 38.24 -1.53 -17.49
N GLY A 398 37.07 -2.18 -17.67
CA GLY A 398 36.76 -3.52 -17.17
C GLY A 398 35.56 -4.10 -17.92
N LYS A 399 35.83 -5.07 -18.78
CA LYS A 399 34.98 -5.66 -19.81
C LYS A 399 33.69 -6.32 -19.29
N ILE A 400 32.65 -6.18 -20.11
CA ILE A 400 31.45 -7.03 -20.16
C ILE A 400 31.88 -8.40 -20.71
N VAL A 401 31.52 -9.49 -20.01
CA VAL A 401 31.50 -10.85 -20.58
C VAL A 401 30.13 -11.43 -20.29
N GLU A 402 29.39 -11.63 -21.37
CA GLU A 402 28.17 -12.44 -21.44
C GLU A 402 28.55 -13.92 -21.31
N GLY A 403 27.70 -14.71 -20.65
CA GLY A 403 27.85 -16.15 -20.57
C GLY A 403 26.57 -16.80 -20.06
N GLY A 404 25.72 -17.22 -21.00
CA GLY A 404 24.52 -18.02 -20.74
C GLY A 404 24.76 -19.53 -20.82
N TRP A 405 23.68 -20.25 -20.48
CA TRP A 405 23.35 -21.66 -20.71
C TRP A 405 23.84 -22.71 -19.70
N GLY A 406 22.88 -23.51 -19.22
CA GLY A 406 23.13 -24.76 -18.49
C GLY A 406 21.93 -25.29 -17.69
N VAL A 407 20.87 -25.69 -18.38
CA VAL A 407 19.82 -26.59 -17.84
C VAL A 407 20.45 -27.98 -17.68
N VAL A 408 20.33 -28.59 -16.50
CA VAL A 408 20.60 -30.01 -16.29
C VAL A 408 19.38 -30.64 -15.64
N GLU A 409 18.66 -31.39 -16.45
CA GLU A 409 17.62 -32.34 -16.09
C GLU A 409 18.32 -33.66 -15.74
N VAL A 410 17.99 -34.27 -14.60
CA VAL A 410 18.47 -35.61 -14.23
C VAL A 410 17.26 -36.51 -14.04
N ARG A 411 17.30 -37.62 -14.79
CA ARG A 411 16.36 -38.75 -14.78
C ARG A 411 16.38 -39.52 -13.47
#